data_AF-A0A843SFY6-F1
#
_entry.id   AF-A0A843SFY6-F1
#
_cell.length_a   1.000
_cell.length_b   1.000
_cell.length_c   1.000
_cell.angle_alpha   90.00
_cell.angle_beta   90.00
_cell.angle_gamma   90.00
#
_symmetry.space_group_name_H-M   'P 1'
#
loop_
_entity.id
_entity.type
_entity.pdbx_description
1 polymer ?
#
loop_
_entity_poly.entity_id
_entity_poly.type
_entity_poly.pdbx_seq_one_letter_code
_entity_poly.pdbx_strand_id
1 'polypeptide(L)'
;MVKLRIQLQLILATLFFLASTVSAGQANEDSLIATAICDEAKSRATAIKLFDYSNKLFAKYKKVKPRNEQISVGKMYEEDAEFHDATFDTFQATFILEPNGDKNLLTLSSKSAKFKLPWGLRFAQSMEQVRKILGPPSAINSNTLLYQITGEAISEVFFNFERNKLIEVNWSYGWAD
;
A
#
# COMPACT_ATOMS: atom_id res chain seq x y z
N MET A 1 73.03 14.54 -9.68
CA MET A 1 73.07 16.02 -9.82
C MET A 1 72.05 16.46 -10.88
N VAL A 2 70.99 17.13 -10.42
CA VAL A 2 70.41 18.38 -10.95
C VAL A 2 70.03 18.49 -12.45
N LYS A 3 68.69 18.49 -12.65
CA LYS A 3 67.83 19.39 -13.46
C LYS A 3 67.92 19.42 -14.99
N LEU A 4 66.76 19.28 -15.65
CA LEU A 4 66.26 20.25 -16.65
C LEU A 4 64.74 20.07 -16.91
N ARG A 5 63.90 21.02 -16.45
CA ARG A 5 63.08 22.01 -17.21
C ARG A 5 61.94 21.39 -18.05
N ILE A 6 60.71 21.30 -17.54
CA ILE A 6 59.58 22.28 -17.56
C ILE A 6 59.24 22.84 -18.96
N GLN A 7 58.01 22.57 -19.42
CA GLN A 7 56.99 23.45 -20.05
C GLN A 7 56.06 22.54 -20.89
N LEU A 8 54.83 22.22 -20.42
CA LEU A 8 53.58 22.99 -20.56
C LEU A 8 52.77 22.51 -21.77
N GLN A 9 51.62 21.85 -21.55
CA GLN A 9 50.25 22.13 -22.06
C GLN A 9 49.28 21.16 -21.32
N LEU A 10 48.43 21.64 -20.40
CA LEU A 10 46.98 21.92 -20.61
C LEU A 10 46.21 20.64 -21.07
N ILE A 11 45.22 20.06 -20.38
CA ILE A 11 44.01 20.62 -19.74
C ILE A 11 43.28 19.50 -18.96
N LEU A 12 42.56 19.91 -17.90
CA LEU A 12 41.36 19.34 -17.24
C LEU A 12 41.09 17.83 -17.28
N ALA A 13 40.98 17.25 -16.08
CA ALA A 13 39.68 16.92 -15.49
C ALA A 13 39.85 16.58 -14.00
N THR A 14 39.75 17.59 -13.14
CA THR A 14 39.34 17.41 -11.74
C THR A 14 37.83 17.22 -11.73
N LEU A 15 37.36 16.00 -11.49
CA LEU A 15 36.00 15.75 -11.06
C LEU A 15 36.02 15.37 -9.58
N PHE A 16 35.85 16.45 -8.81
CA PHE A 16 35.25 16.56 -7.49
C PHE A 16 34.62 15.28 -6.93
N PHE A 17 35.13 14.87 -5.77
CA PHE A 17 34.33 14.19 -4.76
C PHE A 17 33.20 15.14 -4.34
N LEU A 18 32.05 15.04 -4.99
CA LEU A 18 30.81 15.60 -4.48
C LEU A 18 30.35 14.68 -3.35
N ALA A 19 30.51 15.19 -2.13
CA ALA A 19 29.70 14.80 -0.99
C ALA A 19 28.23 14.91 -1.40
N SER A 20 27.60 13.77 -1.70
CA SER A 20 26.16 13.71 -1.73
C SER A 20 25.68 13.90 -0.30
N THR A 21 25.36 15.14 0.05
CA THR A 21 24.38 15.46 1.07
C THR A 21 23.12 14.69 0.70
N VAL A 22 22.97 13.49 1.27
CA VAL A 22 21.67 12.86 1.41
C VAL A 22 20.90 13.83 2.30
N SER A 23 20.17 14.73 1.67
CA SER A 23 19.00 15.31 2.31
C SER A 23 18.06 14.12 2.50
N ALA A 24 18.26 13.41 3.60
CA ALA A 24 17.17 12.82 4.34
C ALA A 24 16.31 14.02 4.75
N GLY A 25 15.53 14.54 3.79
CA GLY A 25 14.28 15.16 4.11
C GLY A 25 13.54 14.06 4.84
N GLN A 26 13.58 14.12 6.15
CA GLN A 26 12.60 13.46 7.00
C GLN A 26 11.26 13.90 6.40
N ALA A 27 10.62 13.00 5.65
CA ALA A 27 9.20 13.10 5.45
C ALA A 27 8.66 13.05 6.87
N ASN A 28 8.26 14.22 7.36
CA ASN A 28 7.48 14.33 8.58
C ASN A 28 6.17 13.63 8.22
N GLU A 29 6.12 12.31 8.39
CA GLU A 29 4.89 11.55 8.24
C GLU A 29 3.98 11.99 9.38
N ASP A 30 3.13 12.98 9.10
CA ASP A 30 2.11 13.41 10.05
C ASP A 30 1.31 12.18 10.48
N SER A 31 1.26 11.93 11.80
CA SER A 31 0.52 10.79 12.35
C SER A 31 -0.95 10.83 11.93
N LEU A 32 -1.55 9.66 11.72
CA LEU A 32 -2.98 9.54 11.48
C LEU A 32 -3.78 10.10 12.67
N ILE A 33 -4.74 10.98 12.40
CA ILE A 33 -5.61 11.57 13.41
C ILE A 33 -7.00 10.92 13.29
N ALA A 34 -7.50 10.35 14.39
CA ALA A 34 -8.83 9.76 14.45
C ALA A 34 -9.92 10.82 14.24
N THR A 35 -10.95 10.48 13.48
CA THR A 35 -12.12 11.34 13.23
C THR A 35 -13.19 11.17 14.33
N ALA A 36 -14.12 12.12 14.45
CA ALA A 36 -15.11 12.16 15.54
C ALA A 36 -16.05 10.92 15.59
N ILE A 37 -16.65 10.66 16.76
CA ILE A 37 -17.49 9.47 17.04
C ILE A 37 -18.69 9.34 16.09
N CYS A 38 -19.36 10.44 15.71
CA CYS A 38 -20.46 10.40 14.74
C CYS A 38 -20.03 9.94 13.34
N ASP A 39 -18.74 10.10 13.02
CA ASP A 39 -18.13 9.63 11.79
C ASP A 39 -17.72 8.16 11.87
N GLU A 40 -17.54 7.61 13.08
CA GLU A 40 -17.13 6.22 13.29
C GLU A 40 -18.13 5.22 12.72
N ALA A 41 -19.43 5.38 12.98
CA ALA A 41 -20.45 4.48 12.46
C ALA A 41 -20.53 4.51 10.91
N LYS A 42 -20.38 5.70 10.31
CA LYS A 42 -20.37 5.88 8.85
C LYS A 42 -19.09 5.31 8.23
N SER A 43 -17.95 5.57 8.86
CA SER A 43 -16.66 5.05 8.44
C SER A 43 -16.66 3.52 8.50
N ARG A 44 -17.14 2.93 9.61
CA ARG A 44 -17.25 1.47 9.78
C ARG A 44 -18.17 0.86 8.73
N ALA A 45 -19.34 1.45 8.47
CA ALA A 45 -20.24 0.98 7.41
C ALA A 45 -19.59 1.04 6.02
N THR A 46 -18.72 2.02 5.77
CA THR A 46 -17.94 2.14 4.54
C THR A 46 -16.82 1.10 4.47
N ALA A 47 -16.09 0.89 5.57
CA ALA A 47 -15.05 -0.13 5.69
C ALA A 47 -15.62 -1.53 5.39
N ILE A 48 -16.75 -1.90 6.00
CA ILE A 48 -17.45 -3.18 5.72
C ILE A 48 -17.70 -3.36 4.23
N LYS A 49 -18.24 -2.33 3.57
CA LYS A 49 -18.51 -2.38 2.13
C LYS A 49 -17.24 -2.48 1.28
N LEU A 50 -16.14 -1.86 1.71
CA LEU A 50 -14.83 -1.95 1.04
C LEU A 50 -14.24 -3.36 1.15
N PHE A 51 -14.39 -4.03 2.30
CA PHE A 51 -13.96 -5.42 2.49
C PHE A 51 -14.83 -6.42 1.75
N ASP A 52 -16.15 -6.19 1.72
CA ASP A 52 -17.08 -6.94 0.89
C ASP A 52 -16.66 -6.91 -0.59
N TYR A 53 -16.23 -5.73 -1.06
CA TYR A 53 -15.77 -5.53 -2.42
C TYR A 53 -14.47 -6.31 -2.69
N SER A 54 -13.45 -6.21 -1.84
CA SER A 54 -12.18 -6.91 -2.03
C SER A 54 -12.35 -8.43 -1.97
N ASN A 55 -13.17 -8.95 -1.04
CA ASN A 55 -13.48 -10.37 -0.95
C ASN A 55 -14.19 -10.89 -2.22
N LYS A 56 -15.22 -10.17 -2.70
CA LYS A 56 -15.93 -10.51 -3.95
C LYS A 56 -15.03 -10.42 -5.18
N LEU A 57 -14.09 -9.46 -5.19
CA LEU A 57 -13.10 -9.34 -6.25
C LEU A 57 -12.17 -10.56 -6.23
N PHE A 58 -11.52 -10.83 -5.10
CA PHE A 58 -10.56 -11.91 -4.96
C PHE A 58 -11.16 -13.29 -5.24
N ALA A 59 -12.41 -13.52 -4.82
CA ALA A 59 -13.16 -14.74 -5.15
C ALA A 59 -13.22 -15.02 -6.67
N LYS A 60 -13.31 -13.99 -7.52
CA LYS A 60 -13.30 -14.13 -8.98
C LYS A 60 -11.90 -14.48 -9.53
N TYR A 61 -10.86 -14.05 -8.84
CA TYR A 61 -9.46 -14.30 -9.22
C TYR A 61 -8.92 -15.64 -8.69
N LYS A 62 -9.68 -16.39 -7.87
CA LYS A 62 -9.29 -17.74 -7.41
C LYS A 62 -8.88 -18.67 -8.56
N LYS A 63 -9.46 -18.51 -9.75
CA LYS A 63 -9.22 -19.32 -10.97
C LYS A 63 -8.26 -18.67 -11.98
N VAL A 64 -7.83 -17.43 -11.74
CA VAL A 64 -6.90 -16.71 -12.63
C VAL A 64 -5.48 -17.03 -12.19
N LYS A 65 -4.62 -17.43 -13.14
CA LYS A 65 -3.21 -17.66 -12.84
C LYS A 65 -2.50 -16.32 -12.61
N PRO A 66 -1.79 -16.12 -11.49
CA PRO A 66 -1.00 -14.91 -11.28
C PRO A 66 0.19 -14.86 -12.24
N ARG A 67 0.73 -13.66 -12.48
CA ARG A 67 1.96 -13.46 -13.26
C ARG A 67 3.18 -14.01 -12.53
N ASN A 68 3.19 -13.81 -11.22
CA ASN A 68 4.21 -14.31 -10.31
C ASN A 68 3.53 -14.74 -9.01
N GLU A 69 4.04 -15.82 -8.41
CA GLU A 69 3.57 -16.32 -7.14
C GLU A 69 4.78 -16.84 -6.36
N GLN A 70 4.95 -16.31 -5.15
CA GLN A 70 5.93 -16.81 -4.20
C GLN A 70 5.17 -17.46 -3.05
N ILE A 71 5.59 -18.68 -2.69
CA ILE A 71 5.02 -19.42 -1.58
C ILE A 71 6.03 -19.41 -0.45
N SER A 72 5.55 -19.12 0.75
CA SER A 72 6.35 -19.19 1.98
C SER A 72 5.57 -19.92 3.06
N VAL A 73 6.30 -20.59 3.96
CA VAL A 73 5.70 -21.23 5.14
C VAL A 73 5.94 -20.31 6.33
N GLY A 74 4.87 -19.98 7.02
CA GLY A 74 4.90 -19.17 8.24
C GLY A 74 3.97 -19.75 9.29
N LYS A 75 3.74 -18.97 10.35
CA LYS A 75 2.76 -19.33 11.37
C LYS A 75 1.54 -18.44 11.29
N MET A 76 0.38 -19.05 11.48
CA MET A 76 -0.90 -18.37 11.58
C MET A 76 -1.72 -19.07 12.66
N TYR A 77 -2.13 -18.34 13.71
CA TYR A 77 -2.73 -18.93 14.92
C TYR A 77 -1.88 -20.04 15.57
N GLU A 78 -0.57 -19.84 15.63
CA GLU A 78 0.40 -20.85 16.12
C GLU A 78 0.54 -22.12 15.27
N GLU A 79 -0.29 -22.29 14.24
CA GLU A 79 -0.24 -23.38 13.27
C GLU A 79 0.59 -23.00 12.04
N ASP A 80 1.20 -24.00 11.40
CA ASP A 80 1.92 -23.77 10.14
C ASP A 80 0.92 -23.45 9.03
N ALA A 81 1.17 -22.38 8.28
CA ALA A 81 0.35 -21.96 7.15
C ALA A 81 1.21 -21.64 5.92
N GLU A 82 0.70 -22.01 4.74
CA GLU A 82 1.28 -21.63 3.46
C GLU A 82 0.74 -20.25 3.04
N PHE A 83 1.64 -19.28 2.95
CA PHE A 83 1.35 -17.93 2.48
C PHE A 83 1.71 -17.83 1.01
N HIS A 84 0.74 -17.37 0.21
CA HIS A 84 0.85 -17.16 -1.22
C HIS A 84 0.89 -15.68 -1.53
N ASP A 85 2.06 -15.16 -1.88
CA ASP A 85 2.26 -13.81 -2.36
C ASP A 85 2.12 -13.77 -3.88
N ALA A 86 0.94 -13.39 -4.36
CA ALA A 86 0.58 -13.44 -5.76
C ALA A 86 0.50 -12.04 -6.39
N THR A 87 1.19 -11.86 -7.52
CA THR A 87 1.09 -10.66 -8.36
C THR A 87 0.24 -10.94 -9.59
N PHE A 88 -0.84 -10.18 -9.75
CA PHE A 88 -1.71 -10.18 -10.92
C PHE A 88 -1.44 -8.95 -11.79
N ASP A 89 -2.08 -8.91 -12.96
CA ASP A 89 -1.97 -7.80 -13.92
C ASP A 89 -2.29 -6.42 -13.34
N THR A 90 -3.17 -6.36 -12.34
CA THR A 90 -3.71 -5.10 -11.82
C THR A 90 -3.63 -4.96 -10.31
N PHE A 91 -3.23 -5.99 -9.56
CA PHE A 91 -3.14 -5.95 -8.10
C PHE A 91 -2.18 -7.03 -7.59
N GLN A 92 -1.77 -6.90 -6.33
CA GLN A 92 -1.07 -7.94 -5.57
C GLN A 92 -1.99 -8.40 -4.44
N ALA A 93 -1.85 -9.65 -4.04
CA ALA A 93 -2.58 -10.20 -2.90
C ALA A 93 -1.73 -11.23 -2.17
N THR A 94 -1.79 -11.19 -0.84
CA THR A 94 -1.33 -12.28 0.01
C THR A 94 -2.54 -13.05 0.51
N PHE A 95 -2.52 -14.37 0.40
CA PHE A 95 -3.57 -15.24 0.91
C PHE A 95 -3.01 -16.55 1.46
N ILE A 96 -3.77 -17.21 2.32
CA ILE A 96 -3.48 -18.57 2.79
C ILE A 96 -4.43 -19.58 2.15
N LEU A 97 -4.03 -20.85 2.17
CA LEU A 97 -4.92 -21.96 1.91
C LEU A 97 -5.40 -22.55 3.24
N GLU A 98 -6.69 -22.46 3.49
CA GLU A 98 -7.32 -23.15 4.61
C GLU A 98 -7.34 -24.67 4.37
N PRO A 99 -7.50 -25.51 5.42
CA PRO A 99 -7.51 -26.97 5.29
C PRO A 99 -8.59 -27.52 4.34
N ASN A 100 -9.68 -26.78 4.15
CA ASN A 100 -10.75 -27.08 3.19
C ASN A 100 -10.39 -26.75 1.73
N GLY A 101 -9.19 -26.20 1.49
CA GLY A 101 -8.70 -25.74 0.19
C GLY A 101 -9.15 -24.32 -0.19
N ASP A 102 -9.84 -23.60 0.70
CA ASP A 102 -10.25 -22.23 0.43
C ASP A 102 -9.10 -21.24 0.56
N LYS A 103 -9.04 -20.33 -0.41
CA LYS A 103 -8.12 -19.18 -0.35
C LYS A 103 -8.72 -18.11 0.54
N ASN A 104 -8.08 -17.83 1.67
CA ASN A 104 -8.45 -16.76 2.60
C ASN A 104 -7.51 -15.56 2.43
N LEU A 105 -8.08 -14.39 2.14
CA LEU A 105 -7.34 -13.19 1.76
C LEU A 105 -6.79 -12.48 3.00
N LEU A 106 -5.50 -12.18 3.00
CA LEU A 106 -4.83 -11.45 4.08
C LEU A 106 -4.50 -10.02 3.73
N THR A 107 -4.06 -9.79 2.49
CA THR A 107 -3.81 -8.44 1.97
C THR A 107 -4.20 -8.35 0.51
N LEU A 108 -4.60 -7.16 0.08
CA LEU A 108 -4.75 -6.82 -1.33
C LEU A 108 -4.23 -5.41 -1.54
N SER A 109 -3.40 -5.20 -2.55
CA SER A 109 -2.89 -3.87 -2.89
C SER A 109 -2.99 -3.61 -4.38
N SER A 110 -3.23 -2.36 -4.75
CA SER A 110 -3.15 -1.95 -6.15
C SER A 110 -2.63 -0.53 -6.31
N LYS A 111 -1.75 -0.38 -7.31
CA LYS A 111 -1.26 0.90 -7.86
C LYS A 111 -1.68 1.10 -9.32
N SER A 112 -2.49 0.18 -9.86
CA SER A 112 -2.76 0.13 -11.30
C SER A 112 -3.99 0.94 -11.65
N ALA A 113 -3.86 1.91 -12.56
CA ALA A 113 -4.99 2.64 -13.12
C ALA A 113 -6.04 1.74 -13.82
N LYS A 114 -5.66 0.49 -14.17
CA LYS A 114 -6.57 -0.51 -14.75
C LYS A 114 -7.37 -1.29 -13.70
N PHE A 115 -7.00 -1.19 -12.42
CA PHE A 115 -7.74 -1.82 -11.33
C PHE A 115 -9.06 -1.07 -11.08
N LYS A 116 -10.16 -1.82 -11.05
CA LYS A 116 -11.51 -1.25 -11.00
C LYS A 116 -11.98 -1.02 -9.56
N LEU A 117 -11.61 0.09 -8.93
CA LEU A 117 -12.07 0.46 -7.59
C LEU A 117 -13.61 0.61 -7.50
N PRO A 118 -14.22 0.43 -6.32
CA PRO A 118 -15.68 0.47 -6.15
C PRO A 118 -16.25 1.88 -6.31
N TRP A 119 -17.56 1.97 -6.59
CA TRP A 119 -18.37 3.21 -6.56
C TRP A 119 -17.84 4.38 -7.41
N GLY A 120 -17.12 4.07 -8.50
CA GLY A 120 -16.58 5.08 -9.40
C GLY A 120 -15.28 5.74 -8.91
N LEU A 121 -14.68 5.20 -7.85
CA LEU A 121 -13.32 5.56 -7.45
C LEU A 121 -12.32 5.24 -8.56
N ARG A 122 -11.29 6.09 -8.68
CA ARG A 122 -10.23 5.96 -9.66
C ARG A 122 -8.91 6.48 -9.08
N PHE A 123 -7.81 5.86 -9.51
CA PHE A 123 -6.48 6.44 -9.31
C PHE A 123 -6.41 7.85 -9.90
N ALA A 124 -5.53 8.69 -9.34
CA ALA A 124 -5.39 10.11 -9.63
C ALA A 124 -6.57 11.03 -9.24
N GLN A 125 -7.60 10.51 -8.57
CA GLN A 125 -8.56 11.37 -7.85
C GLN A 125 -7.88 12.05 -6.65
N SER A 126 -8.31 13.25 -6.31
CA SER A 126 -7.83 13.94 -5.12
C SER A 126 -8.40 13.33 -3.84
N MET A 127 -7.75 13.60 -2.70
CA MET A 127 -8.23 13.13 -1.41
C MET A 127 -9.66 13.58 -1.13
N GLU A 128 -9.98 14.84 -1.46
CA GLU A 128 -11.33 15.37 -1.29
C GLU A 128 -12.36 14.69 -2.21
N GLN A 129 -11.99 14.35 -3.44
CA GLN A 129 -12.87 13.60 -4.34
C GLN A 129 -13.15 12.19 -3.79
N VAL A 130 -12.14 11.52 -3.23
CA VAL A 130 -12.29 10.20 -2.61
C VAL A 130 -13.18 10.30 -1.37
N ARG A 131 -12.97 11.28 -0.48
CA ARG A 131 -13.81 11.53 0.71
C ARG A 131 -15.26 11.84 0.35
N LYS A 132 -15.49 12.57 -0.74
CA LYS A 132 -16.85 12.85 -1.22
C LYS A 132 -17.60 11.58 -1.64
N ILE A 133 -16.88 10.58 -2.15
CA ILE A 133 -17.47 9.30 -2.56
C ILE A 133 -17.66 8.37 -1.36
N LEU A 134 -16.64 8.27 -0.50
CA LEU A 134 -16.58 7.31 0.59
C LEU A 134 -17.20 7.81 1.90
N GLY A 135 -17.38 9.10 2.06
CA GLY A 135 -17.72 9.70 3.34
C GLY A 135 -16.51 9.82 4.27
N PRO A 136 -16.73 10.09 5.56
CA PRO A 136 -15.64 10.34 6.49
C PRO A 136 -14.81 9.06 6.75
N PRO A 137 -13.47 9.14 6.74
CA PRO A 137 -12.60 8.03 7.13
C PRO A 137 -12.62 7.81 8.63
N SER A 138 -12.02 6.73 9.14
CA SER A 138 -11.79 6.50 10.57
C SER A 138 -10.62 7.33 11.09
N ALA A 139 -9.59 7.49 10.26
CA ALA A 139 -8.47 8.37 10.54
C ALA A 139 -7.91 8.98 9.24
N ILE A 140 -7.25 10.11 9.35
CA ILE A 140 -6.72 10.88 8.22
C ILE A 140 -5.42 11.59 8.59
N ASN A 141 -4.50 11.68 7.63
CA ASN A 141 -3.38 12.62 7.66
C ASN A 141 -3.25 13.32 6.29
N SER A 142 -2.13 13.99 6.03
CA SER A 142 -1.89 14.73 4.78
C SER A 142 -1.84 13.85 3.52
N ASN A 143 -1.56 12.54 3.65
CA ASN A 143 -1.34 11.64 2.52
C ASN A 143 -2.17 10.36 2.56
N THR A 144 -2.99 10.13 3.59
CA THR A 144 -3.67 8.85 3.79
C THR A 144 -5.07 9.04 4.36
N LEU A 145 -6.02 8.27 3.83
CA LEU A 145 -7.32 8.02 4.44
C LEU A 145 -7.36 6.56 4.91
N LEU A 146 -7.71 6.35 6.17
CA LEU A 146 -7.89 5.03 6.76
C LEU A 146 -9.37 4.77 7.04
N TYR A 147 -9.90 3.68 6.50
CA TYR A 147 -11.20 3.12 6.88
C TYR A 147 -10.95 1.79 7.57
N GLN A 148 -11.46 1.62 8.80
CA GLN A 148 -11.18 0.42 9.58
C GLN A 148 -12.43 -0.17 10.24
N ILE A 149 -12.38 -1.47 10.46
CA ILE A 149 -13.26 -2.21 11.38
C ILE A 149 -12.38 -2.64 12.55
N THR A 150 -12.74 -2.22 13.75
CA THR A 150 -12.07 -2.59 15.00
C THR A 150 -12.94 -3.54 15.83
N GLY A 151 -12.31 -4.35 16.70
CA GLY A 151 -12.95 -5.39 17.52
C GLY A 151 -12.02 -6.60 17.67
N GLU A 152 -12.59 -7.80 17.66
CA GLU A 152 -11.85 -9.08 17.68
C GLU A 152 -11.00 -9.29 16.41
N ALA A 153 -11.37 -8.65 15.30
CA ALA A 153 -10.57 -8.58 14.09
C ALA A 153 -10.35 -7.10 13.71
N ILE A 154 -9.13 -6.79 13.27
CA ILE A 154 -8.75 -5.46 12.81
C ILE A 154 -8.61 -5.53 11.30
N SER A 155 -9.53 -4.92 10.58
CA SER A 155 -9.47 -4.85 9.12
C SER A 155 -9.31 -3.40 8.70
N GLU A 156 -8.25 -3.10 7.95
CA GLU A 156 -7.87 -1.74 7.55
C GLU A 156 -7.83 -1.56 6.03
N VAL A 157 -8.35 -0.43 5.54
CA VAL A 157 -8.24 -0.01 4.14
C VAL A 157 -7.58 1.37 4.08
N PHE A 158 -6.39 1.41 3.49
CA PHE A 158 -5.61 2.62 3.30
C PHE A 158 -5.78 3.11 1.86
N PHE A 159 -6.17 4.37 1.70
CA PHE A 159 -6.08 5.10 0.44
C PHE A 159 -4.89 6.06 0.56
N ASN A 160 -3.83 5.82 -0.22
CA ASN A 160 -2.58 6.57 -0.14
C ASN A 160 -2.44 7.53 -1.31
N PHE A 161 -2.03 8.75 -0.99
CA PHE A 161 -1.99 9.89 -1.88
C PHE A 161 -0.57 10.44 -1.99
N GLU A 162 -0.16 10.78 -3.20
CA GLU A 162 1.05 11.55 -3.46
C GLU A 162 0.65 12.81 -4.23
N ARG A 163 1.11 13.99 -3.79
CA ARG A 163 0.76 15.28 -4.41
C ARG A 163 -0.77 15.44 -4.59
N ASN A 164 -1.54 15.03 -3.57
CA ASN A 164 -3.00 15.02 -3.56
C ASN A 164 -3.63 14.20 -4.71
N LYS A 165 -3.01 13.07 -5.06
CA LYS A 165 -3.49 12.12 -6.07
C LYS A 165 -3.45 10.72 -5.51
N LEU A 166 -4.56 9.99 -5.58
CA LEU A 166 -4.62 8.59 -5.16
C LEU A 166 -3.66 7.75 -6.02
N ILE A 167 -2.65 7.17 -5.38
CA ILE A 167 -1.62 6.34 -6.04
C ILE A 167 -1.70 4.86 -5.66
N GLU A 168 -2.28 4.55 -4.50
CA GLU A 168 -2.30 3.19 -3.97
C GLU A 168 -3.50 2.99 -3.05
N VAL A 169 -4.09 1.79 -3.12
CA VAL A 169 -5.09 1.34 -2.15
C VAL A 169 -4.67 -0.02 -1.60
N ASN A 170 -4.66 -0.15 -0.28
CA ASN A 170 -4.23 -1.34 0.44
C ASN A 170 -5.33 -1.80 1.39
N TRP A 171 -5.74 -3.06 1.28
CA TRP A 171 -6.59 -3.77 2.22
C TRP A 171 -5.69 -4.69 3.05
N SER A 172 -5.85 -4.64 4.37
CA SER A 172 -5.17 -5.50 5.33
C SER A 172 -6.19 -6.15 6.25
N TYR A 173 -6.09 -7.46 6.42
CA TYR A 173 -6.94 -8.25 7.29
C TYR A 173 -6.07 -8.76 8.44
N GLY A 174 -6.20 -8.11 9.58
CA GLY A 174 -5.54 -8.49 10.82
C GLY A 174 -6.52 -9.10 11.82
N TRP A 175 -5.95 -9.74 12.83
CA TRP A 175 -6.65 -10.25 14.00
C TRP A 175 -6.15 -9.48 15.21
N ALA A 176 -7.04 -9.19 16.17
CA ALA A 176 -6.60 -8.64 17.43
C ALA A 176 -5.99 -9.78 18.25
N ASP A 177 -4.75 -9.60 18.70
CA ASP A 177 -4.09 -10.49 19.67
C ASP A 177 -4.85 -10.53 21.02
#